data_AF-A0AAW8NQW5-F1
#
_entry.id   AF-A0AAW8NQW5-F1
#
_cell.length_a   1.000
_cell.length_b   1.000
_cell.length_c   1.000
_cell.angle_alpha   90.00
_cell.angle_beta   90.00
_cell.angle_gamma   90.00
#
_symmetry.space_group_name_H-M   'P 1'
#
loop_
_entity.id
_entity.type
_entity.pdbx_description
1 polymer ?
#
loop_
_entity_poly.entity_id
_entity_poly.type
_entity_poly.pdbx_seq_one_letter_code
_entity_poly.pdbx_strand_id
1 'polypeptide(L)'
;MKEIFIENSHESFADFHDSEWIKDLFQLVEGSFLENEVEDFCSHWWGASRMFTLPWLLTKGVCDIAGLKDPDSLECVWNKYLENNAFKGAAWKTAENSYCSLYYAYENLIVAICCKLSGDKARVTNRDFNKKLIILLGEPTVTKVWTNSNVVLAKEIRNSIVHNGGKVTEKLEKMNFKNISGNGDVFISATDTRKLYISFKPLIRILLERALKNGC
;
A
#
# COMPACT_ATOMS: atom_id res chain seq x y z
N MET A 1 14.44 12.27 -21.20
CA MET A 1 14.63 11.56 -19.91
C MET A 1 13.36 11.78 -19.11
N LYS A 2 12.75 10.75 -18.48
CA LYS A 2 11.55 10.96 -17.65
C LYS A 2 11.92 11.90 -16.51
N GLU A 3 11.11 12.92 -16.26
CA GLU A 3 11.28 13.76 -15.07
C GLU A 3 10.80 12.94 -13.88
N ILE A 4 11.75 12.34 -13.15
CA ILE A 4 11.48 11.52 -11.98
C ILE A 4 11.61 12.44 -10.77
N PHE A 5 10.46 12.82 -10.19
CA PHE A 5 10.46 13.44 -8.88
C PHE A 5 10.78 12.38 -7.83
N ILE A 6 11.63 12.71 -6.87
CA ILE A 6 11.91 11.88 -5.70
C ILE A 6 12.00 12.85 -4.55
N GLU A 7 11.39 12.52 -3.41
CA GLU A 7 11.59 13.34 -2.24
C GLU A 7 13.09 13.47 -1.92
N ASN A 8 13.51 14.70 -1.65
CA ASN A 8 14.92 15.01 -1.50
C ASN A 8 15.54 14.36 -0.25
N SER A 9 14.73 14.02 0.76
CA SER A 9 15.22 13.46 2.02
C SER A 9 15.19 11.93 2.04
N HIS A 10 16.27 11.33 2.54
CA HIS A 10 16.31 9.87 2.79
C HIS A 10 15.21 9.40 3.74
N GLU A 11 14.76 10.25 4.68
CA GLU A 11 13.73 9.92 5.65
C GLU A 11 12.37 9.64 5.00
N SER A 12 12.13 10.13 3.78
CA SER A 12 10.94 9.78 3.03
C SER A 12 10.87 8.27 2.75
N PHE A 13 12.01 7.56 2.72
CA PHE A 13 12.11 6.10 2.56
C PHE A 13 12.43 5.33 3.87
N ALA A 14 12.49 6.01 5.02
CA ALA A 14 12.70 5.34 6.31
C ALA A 14 11.57 4.35 6.65
N ASP A 15 11.79 3.50 7.66
CA ASP A 15 10.75 2.56 8.09
C ASP A 15 9.48 3.30 8.58
N PHE A 16 8.32 2.82 8.14
CA PHE A 16 7.00 3.29 8.61
C PHE A 16 6.13 2.15 9.12
N HIS A 17 6.71 0.96 9.26
CA HIS A 17 6.05 -0.17 9.84
C HIS A 17 5.58 0.15 11.27
N ASP A 18 4.35 -0.24 11.57
CA ASP A 18 3.71 0.00 12.86
C ASP A 18 3.49 -1.35 13.54
N SER A 19 4.48 -1.78 14.33
CA SER A 19 4.45 -3.08 15.00
C SER A 19 3.33 -3.19 16.02
N GLU A 20 2.99 -2.11 16.70
CA GLU A 20 1.92 -2.12 17.71
C GLU A 20 0.56 -2.29 17.03
N TRP A 21 0.32 -1.60 15.92
CA TRP A 21 -0.91 -1.81 15.16
C TRP A 21 -1.02 -3.24 14.61
N ILE A 22 0.08 -3.85 14.14
CA ILE A 22 0.05 -5.26 13.71
C ILE A 22 -0.27 -6.19 14.88
N LYS A 23 0.32 -5.98 16.07
CA LYS A 23 -0.02 -6.73 17.28
C LYS A 23 -1.49 -6.57 17.65
N ASP A 24 -2.02 -5.35 17.58
CA ASP A 24 -3.43 -5.07 17.84
C ASP A 24 -4.35 -5.84 16.89
N LEU A 25 -3.96 -5.99 15.61
CA LEU A 25 -4.73 -6.79 14.64
C LEU A 25 -4.74 -8.28 15.02
N PHE A 26 -3.60 -8.85 15.41
CA PHE A 26 -3.54 -10.24 15.87
C PHE A 26 -4.38 -10.46 17.12
N GLN A 27 -4.29 -9.57 18.11
CA GLN A 27 -5.12 -9.63 19.32
C GLN A 27 -6.62 -9.52 19.01
N LEU A 28 -6.99 -8.68 18.03
CA LEU A 28 -8.39 -8.50 17.63
C LEU A 28 -9.03 -9.78 17.08
N VAL A 29 -8.25 -10.63 16.41
CA VAL A 29 -8.75 -11.85 15.76
C VAL A 29 -8.33 -13.15 16.45
N GLU A 30 -7.67 -13.06 17.61
CA GLU A 30 -7.16 -14.22 18.36
C GLU A 30 -8.29 -15.22 18.65
N GLY A 31 -8.10 -16.47 18.23
CA GLY A 31 -9.09 -17.54 18.40
C GLY A 31 -10.34 -17.43 17.52
N SER A 32 -10.36 -16.48 16.58
CA SER A 32 -11.47 -16.31 15.64
C SER A 32 -11.24 -17.08 14.33
N PHE A 33 -12.29 -17.19 13.51
CA PHE A 33 -12.21 -17.81 12.18
C PHE A 33 -11.40 -17.01 11.14
N LEU A 34 -10.92 -15.80 11.50
CA LEU A 34 -10.16 -14.89 10.63
C LEU A 34 -8.65 -14.87 10.92
N GLU A 35 -8.18 -15.64 11.90
CA GLU A 35 -6.78 -15.59 12.37
C GLU A 35 -5.77 -15.79 11.21
N ASN A 36 -5.98 -16.84 10.41
CA ASN A 36 -5.12 -17.13 9.26
C ASN A 36 -5.18 -16.04 8.18
N GLU A 37 -6.35 -15.46 7.92
CA GLU A 37 -6.50 -14.41 6.91
C GLU A 37 -5.79 -13.12 7.32
N VAL A 38 -5.78 -12.80 8.61
CA VAL A 38 -5.03 -11.68 9.15
C VAL A 38 -3.54 -11.96 9.17
N GLU A 39 -3.11 -13.18 9.48
CA GLU A 39 -1.70 -13.57 9.39
C GLU A 39 -1.15 -13.41 7.96
N ASP A 40 -1.87 -13.92 6.97
CA ASP A 40 -1.53 -13.79 5.56
C ASP A 40 -1.51 -12.32 5.12
N PHE A 41 -2.49 -11.53 5.54
CA PHE A 41 -2.53 -10.09 5.29
C PHE A 41 -1.31 -9.38 5.89
N CYS A 42 -1.03 -9.61 7.18
CA CYS A 42 0.08 -8.99 7.90
C CYS A 42 1.42 -9.33 7.26
N SER A 43 1.60 -10.56 6.79
CA SER A 43 2.81 -11.00 6.08
C SER A 43 3.03 -10.23 4.78
N HIS A 44 1.99 -10.10 3.94
CA HIS A 44 2.07 -9.31 2.70
C HIS A 44 2.26 -7.82 2.97
N TRP A 45 1.53 -7.28 3.94
CA TRP A 45 1.57 -5.88 4.32
C TRP A 45 2.96 -5.49 4.86
N TRP A 46 3.55 -6.35 5.70
CA TRP A 46 4.91 -6.19 6.20
C TRP A 46 5.95 -6.33 5.10
N GLY A 47 5.83 -7.32 4.21
CA GLY A 47 6.73 -7.45 3.06
C GLY A 47 6.74 -6.20 2.17
N ALA A 48 5.57 -5.64 1.87
CA ALA A 48 5.42 -4.43 1.08
C ALA A 48 6.04 -3.19 1.77
N SER A 49 5.83 -3.02 3.08
CA SER A 49 6.41 -1.91 3.84
C SER A 49 7.93 -2.06 3.99
N ARG A 50 8.45 -3.28 4.16
CA ARG A 50 9.91 -3.51 4.25
C ARG A 50 10.62 -3.30 2.92
N MET A 51 10.02 -3.74 1.80
CA MET A 51 10.56 -3.45 0.46
C MET A 51 10.72 -1.94 0.24
N PHE A 52 9.78 -1.14 0.75
CA PHE A 52 9.86 0.32 0.64
C PHE A 52 11.14 0.89 1.27
N THR A 53 11.63 0.28 2.35
CA THR A 53 12.81 0.78 3.09
C THR A 53 14.15 0.48 2.45
N LEU A 54 14.18 -0.32 1.37
CA LEU A 54 15.44 -0.77 0.76
C LEU A 54 16.38 0.37 0.31
N PRO A 55 15.90 1.47 -0.31
CA PRO A 55 16.78 2.59 -0.66
C PRO A 55 17.44 3.22 0.57
N TRP A 56 16.70 3.37 1.67
CA TRP A 56 17.22 3.89 2.94
C TRP A 56 18.20 2.92 3.61
N LEU A 57 17.91 1.62 3.58
CA LEU A 57 18.81 0.59 4.11
C LEU A 57 20.12 0.52 3.32
N LEU A 58 20.07 0.72 2.00
CA LEU A 58 21.26 0.79 1.16
C LEU A 58 22.16 1.96 1.58
N THR A 59 21.62 3.17 1.68
CA THR A 59 22.42 4.35 2.04
C THR A 59 22.96 4.25 3.46
N LYS A 60 22.15 3.73 4.38
CA LYS A 60 22.58 3.46 5.76
C LYS A 60 23.72 2.44 5.81
N GLY A 61 23.61 1.32 5.10
CA GLY A 61 24.66 0.30 5.05
C GLY A 61 25.98 0.81 4.48
N VAL A 62 25.93 1.71 3.49
CA VAL A 62 27.13 2.37 2.95
C VAL A 62 27.79 3.27 4.02
N CYS A 63 27.01 4.04 4.77
CA CYS A 63 27.53 4.86 5.87
C CYS A 63 28.20 3.99 6.94
N ASP A 64 27.53 2.90 7.34
CA ASP A 64 28.02 1.97 8.36
C ASP A 64 29.37 1.35 7.95
N ILE A 65 29.51 0.90 6.70
CA ILE A 65 30.76 0.33 6.16
C ILE A 65 31.86 1.39 6.05
N ALA A 66 31.50 2.62 5.67
CA ALA A 66 32.45 3.74 5.57
C ALA A 66 32.85 4.31 6.95
N GLY A 67 32.25 3.83 8.04
CA GLY A 67 32.48 4.35 9.39
C GLY A 67 31.93 5.75 9.63
N LEU A 68 30.99 6.20 8.80
CA LEU A 68 30.32 7.49 8.92
C LEU A 68 29.19 7.39 9.96
N LYS A 69 29.25 8.19 11.02
CA LYS A 69 28.35 8.06 12.18
C LYS A 69 27.46 9.27 12.43
N ASP A 70 27.74 10.40 11.79
CA ASP A 70 26.90 11.59 11.89
C ASP A 70 25.67 11.49 10.98
N PRO A 71 24.50 12.02 11.39
CA PRO A 71 23.29 12.02 10.56
C PRO A 71 23.47 12.73 9.21
N ASP A 72 24.28 13.78 9.16
CA ASP A 72 24.54 14.56 7.93
C ASP A 72 25.23 13.71 6.85
N SER A 73 26.02 12.72 7.25
CA SER A 73 26.64 11.77 6.33
C SER A 73 25.62 10.92 5.58
N LEU A 74 24.50 10.55 6.20
CA LEU A 74 23.47 9.76 5.52
C LEU A 74 22.77 10.56 4.41
N GLU A 75 22.45 11.82 4.70
CA GLU A 75 21.89 12.76 3.73
C GLU A 75 22.90 13.10 2.63
N CYS A 76 24.19 13.22 2.95
CA CYS A 76 25.26 13.38 1.96
C CYS A 76 25.35 12.18 1.00
N VAL A 77 25.36 10.95 1.54
CA VAL A 77 25.39 9.72 0.74
C VAL A 77 24.12 9.59 -0.10
N TRP A 78 22.94 9.88 0.46
CA TRP A 78 21.68 9.89 -0.26
C TRP A 78 21.70 10.86 -1.44
N ASN A 79 22.09 12.11 -1.21
CA ASN A 79 22.21 13.12 -2.26
C ASN A 79 23.19 12.69 -3.35
N LYS A 80 24.30 12.04 -2.97
CA LYS A 80 25.26 11.50 -3.94
C LYS A 80 24.65 10.40 -4.81
N TYR A 81 23.84 9.51 -4.22
CA TYR A 81 23.12 8.50 -4.98
C TYR A 81 22.03 9.11 -5.88
N LEU A 82 21.35 10.18 -5.45
CA LEU A 82 20.37 10.89 -6.28
C LEU A 82 21.00 11.56 -7.52
N GLU A 83 22.31 11.83 -7.55
CA GLU A 83 22.98 12.24 -8.80
C GLU A 83 22.91 11.15 -9.88
N ASN A 84 22.71 9.89 -9.51
CA ASN A 84 22.59 8.76 -10.42
C ASN A 84 21.13 8.50 -10.84
N ASN A 85 20.85 8.63 -12.14
CA ASN A 85 19.50 8.38 -12.70
C ASN A 85 18.99 6.95 -12.49
N ALA A 86 19.87 5.95 -12.39
CA ALA A 86 19.47 4.57 -12.12
C ALA A 86 18.95 4.43 -10.68
N PHE A 87 19.64 5.05 -9.72
CA PHE A 87 19.17 5.10 -8.33
C PHE A 87 17.84 5.86 -8.23
N LYS A 88 17.72 6.99 -8.95
CA LYS A 88 16.46 7.73 -9.03
C LYS A 88 15.31 6.84 -9.51
N GLY A 89 15.50 6.15 -10.63
CA GLY A 89 14.52 5.20 -11.16
C GLY A 89 14.19 4.08 -10.17
N ALA A 90 15.19 3.54 -9.48
CA ALA A 90 15.00 2.48 -8.49
C ALA A 90 14.19 2.95 -7.27
N ALA A 91 14.47 4.13 -6.73
CA ALA A 91 13.72 4.69 -5.60
C ALA A 91 12.26 4.97 -5.98
N TRP A 92 12.02 5.57 -7.16
CA TRP A 92 10.66 5.76 -7.67
C TRP A 92 9.92 4.42 -7.85
N LYS A 93 10.54 3.43 -8.50
CA LYS A 93 9.90 2.12 -8.69
C LYS A 93 9.69 1.35 -7.39
N THR A 94 10.53 1.58 -6.39
CA THR A 94 10.31 1.05 -5.05
C THR A 94 9.04 1.63 -4.43
N ALA A 95 8.85 2.95 -4.46
CA ALA A 95 7.62 3.57 -3.97
C ALA A 95 6.38 3.08 -4.74
N GLU A 96 6.43 3.08 -6.07
CA GLU A 96 5.35 2.60 -6.94
C GLU A 96 4.96 1.14 -6.65
N ASN A 97 5.95 0.24 -6.57
CA ASN A 97 5.70 -1.18 -6.29
C ASN A 97 5.15 -1.40 -4.87
N SER A 98 5.65 -0.66 -3.88
CA SER A 98 5.16 -0.74 -2.50
C SER A 98 3.72 -0.26 -2.41
N TYR A 99 3.37 0.84 -3.09
CA TYR A 99 1.99 1.32 -3.18
C TYR A 99 1.05 0.25 -3.75
N CYS A 100 1.41 -0.34 -4.89
CA CYS A 100 0.61 -1.40 -5.50
C CYS A 100 0.49 -2.63 -4.57
N SER A 101 1.58 -3.03 -3.94
CA SER A 101 1.62 -4.21 -3.05
C SER A 101 0.77 -4.01 -1.79
N LEU A 102 0.79 -2.82 -1.19
CA LEU A 102 -0.09 -2.46 -0.07
C LEU A 102 -1.56 -2.51 -0.48
N TYR A 103 -1.91 -1.95 -1.64
CA TYR A 103 -3.29 -2.05 -2.15
C TYR A 103 -3.70 -3.52 -2.41
N TYR A 104 -2.81 -4.34 -3.00
CA TYR A 104 -3.10 -5.76 -3.21
C TYR A 104 -3.30 -6.52 -1.90
N ALA A 105 -2.49 -6.28 -0.88
CA ALA A 105 -2.67 -6.88 0.44
C ALA A 105 -4.06 -6.54 1.01
N TYR A 106 -4.47 -5.28 0.90
CA TYR A 106 -5.80 -4.83 1.32
C TYR A 106 -6.94 -5.49 0.53
N GLU A 107 -6.84 -5.54 -0.80
CA GLU A 107 -7.83 -6.19 -1.67
C GLU A 107 -7.94 -7.69 -1.36
N ASN A 108 -6.81 -8.37 -1.16
CA ASN A 108 -6.76 -9.79 -0.82
C ASN A 108 -7.42 -10.06 0.53
N LEU A 109 -7.22 -9.20 1.54
CA LEU A 109 -7.91 -9.33 2.83
C LEU A 109 -9.44 -9.25 2.67
N ILE A 110 -9.95 -8.29 1.90
CA ILE A 110 -11.40 -8.16 1.63
C ILE A 110 -11.93 -9.41 0.93
N VAL A 111 -11.21 -9.90 -0.08
CA VAL A 111 -11.60 -11.13 -0.80
C VAL A 111 -11.59 -12.34 0.14
N ALA A 112 -10.56 -12.48 0.98
CA ALA A 112 -10.42 -13.60 1.91
C ALA A 112 -11.56 -13.61 2.95
N ILE A 113 -11.88 -12.45 3.53
CA ILE A 113 -13.03 -12.28 4.44
C ILE A 113 -14.35 -12.62 3.74
N CYS A 114 -14.54 -12.15 2.50
CA CYS A 114 -15.72 -12.49 1.71
C CYS A 114 -15.83 -14.01 1.48
N CYS A 115 -14.72 -14.68 1.16
CA CYS A 115 -14.69 -16.14 1.00
C CYS A 115 -15.03 -16.84 2.32
N LYS A 116 -14.45 -16.40 3.43
CA LYS A 116 -14.70 -16.99 4.76
C LYS A 116 -16.15 -16.87 5.20
N LEU A 117 -16.71 -15.66 5.13
CA LEU A 117 -18.08 -15.41 5.58
C LEU A 117 -19.14 -16.09 4.70
N SER A 118 -18.85 -16.27 3.41
CA SER A 118 -19.80 -16.93 2.50
C SER A 118 -19.65 -18.43 2.35
N GLY A 119 -18.49 -18.99 2.74
CA GLY A 119 -18.13 -20.39 2.45
C GLY A 119 -17.81 -20.67 0.97
N ASP A 120 -17.80 -19.64 0.12
CA ASP A 120 -17.67 -19.74 -1.33
C ASP A 120 -16.47 -18.97 -1.85
N LYS A 121 -15.83 -19.45 -2.92
CA LYS A 121 -14.77 -18.69 -3.60
C LYS A 121 -15.34 -17.40 -4.20
N ALA A 122 -14.65 -16.28 -3.96
CA ALA A 122 -14.98 -14.96 -4.51
C ALA A 122 -13.76 -14.34 -5.19
N ARG A 123 -14.00 -13.44 -6.16
CA ARG A 123 -12.97 -12.56 -6.75
C ARG A 123 -13.57 -11.20 -7.02
N VAL A 124 -12.74 -10.16 -6.97
CA VAL A 124 -13.17 -8.77 -7.25
C VAL A 124 -13.72 -8.56 -8.66
N THR A 125 -13.36 -9.44 -9.60
CA THR A 125 -13.83 -9.41 -10.99
C THR A 125 -15.22 -10.05 -11.16
N ASN A 126 -15.73 -10.76 -10.16
CA ASN A 126 -17.06 -11.34 -10.23
C ASN A 126 -18.12 -10.22 -10.23
N ARG A 127 -19.09 -10.30 -11.14
CA ARG A 127 -20.13 -9.25 -11.33
C ARG A 127 -20.96 -9.00 -10.07
N ASP A 128 -21.10 -10.01 -9.22
CA ASP A 128 -21.87 -10.00 -7.98
C ASP A 128 -21.03 -9.74 -6.73
N PHE A 129 -19.71 -9.55 -6.84
CA PHE A 129 -18.81 -9.38 -5.69
C PHE A 129 -19.25 -8.27 -4.72
N ASN A 130 -19.61 -7.09 -5.25
CA ASN A 130 -20.09 -5.98 -4.42
C ASN A 130 -21.42 -6.31 -3.73
N LYS A 131 -22.36 -6.94 -4.43
CA LYS A 131 -23.65 -7.34 -3.85
C LYS A 131 -23.42 -8.33 -2.73
N LYS A 132 -22.52 -9.30 -2.94
CA LYS A 132 -22.13 -10.29 -1.95
C LYS A 132 -21.51 -9.65 -0.71
N LEU A 133 -20.56 -8.72 -0.88
CA LEU A 133 -20.00 -7.96 0.25
C LEU A 133 -21.08 -7.18 1.03
N ILE A 134 -22.03 -6.56 0.34
CA ILE A 134 -23.12 -5.82 0.99
C ILE A 134 -24.00 -6.75 1.82
N ILE A 135 -24.34 -7.93 1.31
CA ILE A 135 -25.09 -8.95 2.05
C ILE A 135 -24.32 -9.39 3.29
N LEU A 136 -23.00 -9.64 3.16
CA LEU A 136 -22.18 -10.19 4.23
C LEU A 136 -21.77 -9.16 5.30
N LEU A 137 -21.54 -7.90 4.94
CA LEU A 137 -20.97 -6.89 5.85
C LEU A 137 -21.90 -5.69 6.09
N GLY A 138 -22.95 -5.54 5.29
CA GLY A 138 -23.84 -4.39 5.29
C GLY A 138 -23.32 -3.24 4.43
N GLU A 139 -24.23 -2.56 3.74
CA GLU A 139 -23.94 -1.41 2.87
C GLU A 139 -23.14 -0.28 3.55
N PRO A 140 -23.42 0.11 4.82
CA PRO A 140 -22.64 1.16 5.48
C PRO A 140 -21.16 0.80 5.64
N THR A 141 -20.85 -0.46 5.93
CA THR A 141 -19.47 -0.94 6.07
C THR A 141 -18.79 -0.97 4.71
N VAL A 142 -19.43 -1.58 3.71
CA VAL A 142 -18.88 -1.66 2.34
C VAL A 142 -18.61 -0.27 1.76
N THR A 143 -19.49 0.69 2.04
CA THR A 143 -19.32 2.08 1.62
C THR A 143 -18.04 2.71 2.20
N LYS A 144 -17.71 2.37 3.45
CA LYS A 144 -16.51 2.88 4.12
C LYS A 144 -15.23 2.16 3.69
N VAL A 145 -15.27 0.84 3.52
CA VAL A 145 -14.04 0.03 3.35
C VAL A 145 -13.76 -0.34 1.89
N TRP A 146 -14.74 -0.34 1.00
CA TRP A 146 -14.54 -0.85 -0.36
C TRP A 146 -14.86 0.17 -1.46
N THR A 147 -15.96 0.90 -1.32
CA THR A 147 -16.38 1.91 -2.31
C THR A 147 -16.07 3.34 -1.90
N ASN A 148 -15.33 3.52 -0.80
CA ASN A 148 -14.80 4.81 -0.39
C ASN A 148 -13.91 5.40 -1.49
N SER A 149 -14.02 6.72 -1.71
CA SER A 149 -13.30 7.41 -2.78
C SER A 149 -11.79 7.21 -2.74
N ASN A 150 -11.17 7.11 -1.55
CA ASN A 150 -9.73 6.89 -1.41
C ASN A 150 -9.33 5.46 -1.81
N VAL A 151 -10.14 4.46 -1.45
CA VAL A 151 -9.92 3.07 -1.85
C VAL A 151 -10.10 2.91 -3.36
N VAL A 152 -11.14 3.53 -3.92
CA VAL A 152 -11.38 3.52 -5.35
C VAL A 152 -10.26 4.24 -6.11
N LEU A 153 -9.80 5.39 -5.62
CA LEU A 153 -8.65 6.09 -6.23
C LEU A 153 -7.39 5.21 -6.21
N ALA A 154 -7.07 4.59 -5.07
CA ALA A 154 -5.92 3.70 -4.95
C ALA A 154 -6.00 2.50 -5.90
N LYS A 155 -7.20 1.93 -6.07
CA LYS A 155 -7.47 0.88 -7.05
C LYS A 155 -7.16 1.34 -8.47
N GLU A 156 -7.65 2.52 -8.86
CA GLU A 156 -7.46 3.02 -10.22
C GLU A 156 -6.01 3.41 -10.50
N ILE A 157 -5.29 3.94 -9.50
CA ILE A 157 -3.85 4.18 -9.56
C ILE A 157 -3.12 2.85 -9.81
N ARG A 158 -3.42 1.82 -9.01
CA ARG A 158 -2.84 0.48 -9.18
C ARG A 158 -3.15 -0.07 -10.57
N ASN A 159 -4.38 0.06 -11.05
CA ASN A 159 -4.77 -0.43 -12.38
C ASN A 159 -3.98 0.26 -13.49
N SER A 160 -3.81 1.58 -13.38
CA SER A 160 -3.00 2.36 -14.33
C SER A 160 -1.55 1.87 -14.35
N ILE A 161 -0.94 1.68 -13.18
CA ILE A 161 0.44 1.19 -13.05
C ILE A 161 0.60 -0.21 -13.65
N VAL A 162 -0.22 -1.16 -13.21
CA VAL A 162 -0.04 -2.59 -13.53
C VAL A 162 -0.55 -2.93 -14.93
N HIS A 163 -1.64 -2.32 -15.38
CA HIS A 163 -2.34 -2.74 -16.61
C HIS A 163 -2.26 -1.73 -17.75
N ASN A 164 -1.99 -0.46 -17.46
CA ASN A 164 -1.89 0.59 -18.50
C ASN A 164 -0.45 1.10 -18.69
N GLY A 165 0.55 0.30 -18.31
CA GLY A 165 1.96 0.66 -18.43
C GLY A 165 2.36 1.92 -17.65
N GLY A 166 1.62 2.25 -16.58
CA GLY A 166 1.79 3.48 -15.81
C GLY A 166 1.13 4.71 -16.42
N LYS A 167 0.43 4.62 -17.56
CA LYS A 167 -0.26 5.77 -18.16
C LYS A 167 -1.55 6.07 -17.43
N VAL A 168 -1.82 7.36 -17.20
CA VAL A 168 -3.11 7.83 -16.68
C VAL A 168 -4.25 7.29 -17.55
N THR A 169 -5.32 6.86 -16.90
CA THR A 169 -6.56 6.39 -17.56
C THR A 169 -7.60 7.50 -17.53
N GLU A 170 -8.56 7.49 -18.46
CA GLU A 170 -9.70 8.44 -18.45
C GLU A 170 -10.44 8.46 -17.11
N LYS A 171 -10.48 7.32 -16.41
CA LYS A 171 -11.12 7.21 -15.10
C LYS A 171 -10.34 7.96 -14.03
N LEU A 172 -9.01 7.88 -14.03
CA LEU A 172 -8.15 8.66 -13.13
C LEU A 172 -8.23 10.16 -13.44
N GLU A 173 -8.30 10.55 -14.72
CA GLU A 173 -8.49 11.95 -15.11
C GLU A 173 -9.79 12.52 -14.54
N LYS A 174 -10.90 11.77 -14.69
CA LYS A 174 -12.21 12.15 -14.14
C LYS A 174 -12.22 12.23 -12.60
N MET A 175 -11.31 11.53 -11.93
CA MET A 175 -11.12 11.61 -10.47
C MET A 175 -10.27 12.82 -10.03
N ASN A 176 -9.84 13.68 -10.96
CA ASN A 176 -8.94 14.80 -10.72
C ASN A 176 -7.64 14.38 -10.02
N PHE A 177 -7.10 13.21 -10.36
CA PHE A 177 -5.81 12.75 -9.85
C PHE A 177 -4.70 13.67 -10.36
N LYS A 178 -3.91 14.25 -9.44
CA LYS A 178 -2.97 15.34 -9.76
C LYS A 178 -1.52 14.88 -9.94
N ASN A 179 -1.15 13.70 -9.45
CA ASN A 179 0.24 13.25 -9.48
C ASN A 179 0.52 12.57 -10.84
N ILE A 180 0.54 13.41 -11.87
CA ILE A 180 0.78 13.02 -13.26
C ILE A 180 2.06 13.72 -13.71
N SER A 181 3.02 12.95 -14.19
CA SER A 181 4.26 13.48 -14.74
C SER A 181 4.03 14.12 -16.12
N GLY A 182 4.97 14.95 -16.60
CA GLY A 182 4.82 15.71 -17.84
C GLY A 182 4.57 14.88 -19.12
N ASN A 183 4.77 13.56 -19.08
CA ASN A 183 4.52 12.63 -20.19
C ASN A 183 3.22 11.81 -20.02
N GLY A 184 2.38 12.16 -19.04
CA GLY A 184 1.12 11.47 -18.75
C GLY A 184 1.26 10.17 -17.95
N ASP A 185 2.44 9.86 -17.40
CA ASP A 185 2.59 8.71 -16.50
C ASP A 185 2.07 9.09 -15.09
N VAL A 186 1.35 8.17 -14.47
CA VAL A 186 1.04 8.18 -13.04
C VAL A 186 2.35 8.19 -12.26
N PHE A 187 2.42 9.10 -11.30
CA PHE A 187 3.56 9.27 -10.44
C PHE A 187 3.17 8.99 -8.99
N ILE A 188 3.95 8.11 -8.34
CA ILE A 188 3.77 7.73 -6.94
C ILE A 188 5.04 8.07 -6.18
N SER A 189 4.89 8.97 -5.23
CA SER A 189 5.95 9.39 -4.33
C SER A 189 6.06 8.46 -3.10
N ALA A 190 7.14 8.62 -2.33
CA ALA A 190 7.29 7.95 -1.05
C ALA A 190 6.15 8.35 -0.09
N THR A 191 5.76 9.62 -0.14
CA THR A 191 4.67 10.23 0.63
C THR A 191 3.32 9.61 0.28
N ASP A 192 3.03 9.37 -1.00
CA ASP A 192 1.77 8.74 -1.43
C ASP A 192 1.64 7.31 -0.88
N THR A 193 2.75 6.56 -0.88
CA THR A 193 2.81 5.20 -0.31
C THR A 193 2.54 5.19 1.19
N ARG A 194 3.18 6.09 1.94
CA ARG A 194 2.93 6.26 3.38
C ARG A 194 1.49 6.67 3.68
N LYS A 195 0.94 7.62 2.91
CA LYS A 195 -0.45 8.05 3.05
C LYS A 195 -1.41 6.88 2.81
N LEU A 196 -1.16 6.05 1.80
CA LEU A 196 -1.95 4.85 1.55
C LEU A 196 -1.93 3.92 2.77
N TYR A 197 -0.73 3.57 3.26
CA TYR A 197 -0.54 2.73 4.45
C TYR A 197 -1.37 3.24 5.62
N ILE A 198 -1.18 4.52 6.00
CA ILE A 198 -1.84 5.14 7.15
C ILE A 198 -3.36 5.19 6.95
N SER A 199 -3.83 5.56 5.76
CA SER A 199 -5.25 5.72 5.47
C SER A 199 -6.04 4.40 5.49
N PHE A 200 -5.37 3.28 5.20
CA PHE A 200 -6.01 1.96 5.15
C PHE A 200 -6.11 1.31 6.53
N LYS A 201 -5.22 1.62 7.48
CA LYS A 201 -5.28 1.09 8.86
C LYS A 201 -6.67 1.16 9.51
N PRO A 202 -7.36 2.32 9.55
CA PRO A 202 -8.70 2.38 10.15
C PRO A 202 -9.74 1.60 9.37
N LEU A 203 -9.60 1.48 8.03
CA LEU A 203 -10.53 0.73 7.19
C LEU A 203 -10.42 -0.78 7.46
N ILE A 204 -9.19 -1.28 7.60
CA ILE A 204 -8.90 -2.67 7.98
C ILE A 204 -9.54 -3.00 9.33
N ARG A 205 -9.39 -2.11 10.32
CA ARG A 205 -10.00 -2.30 11.63
C ARG A 205 -11.53 -2.39 11.54
N ILE A 206 -12.18 -1.46 10.84
CA ILE A 206 -13.63 -1.46 10.63
C ILE A 206 -14.10 -2.75 9.94
N LEU A 207 -13.34 -3.21 8.94
CA LEU A 207 -13.62 -4.43 8.20
C LEU A 207 -13.57 -5.67 9.12
N LEU A 208 -12.50 -5.82 9.89
CA LEU A 208 -12.31 -6.95 10.81
C LEU A 208 -13.35 -6.96 11.93
N GLU A 209 -13.57 -5.83 12.60
CA GLU A 209 -14.59 -5.71 13.65
C GLU A 209 -16.00 -6.06 13.13
N ARG A 210 -16.32 -5.71 11.89
CA ARG A 210 -17.59 -6.07 11.28
C ARG A 210 -17.65 -7.56 10.91
N ALA A 211 -16.59 -8.10 10.35
CA ALA A 211 -16.53 -9.50 9.94
C ALA A 211 -16.63 -10.44 11.14
N LEU A 212 -15.94 -10.15 12.24
CA LEU A 212 -16.03 -10.91 13.49
C LEU A 212 -17.45 -10.97 14.03
N LYS A 213 -18.18 -9.84 14.02
CA LYS A 213 -19.58 -9.79 14.46
C LYS A 213 -20.54 -10.64 13.63
N ASN A 214 -20.19 -10.96 12.39
CA ASN A 214 -21.07 -11.68 11.46
C ASN A 214 -20.69 -13.16 11.28
N GLY A 215 -19.52 -13.58 11.80
CA GLY A 215 -19.08 -14.98 11.77
C GLY A 215 -19.21 -15.71 13.12
N CYS A 216 -19.71 -15.04 14.14
CA CYS A 216 -20.29 -15.67 15.35
C CYS A 216 -21.77 -15.97 15.10
#